data_AF-A0A1G4G6V4-F1
#
_entry.id   AF-A0A1G4G6V4-F1
#
_cell.length_a   1.000
_cell.length_b   1.000
_cell.length_c   1.000
_cell.angle_alpha   90.00
_cell.angle_beta   90.00
_cell.angle_gamma   90.00
#
_symmetry.space_group_name_H-M   'P 1'
#
loop_
_entity.id
_entity.type
_entity.pdbx_description
1 polymer ?
#
loop_
_entity_poly.entity_id
_entity_poly.type
_entity_poly.pdbx_seq_one_letter_code
_entity_poly.pdbx_strand_id
1 'polypeptide(L)'
;MKAKLTKFRVQNFRSIEDSGWIDAENVTCLVGTNESGKTNLLLALWKLNPANNEPIAPLIDYPRKKYHNYSSTKGEEIFISAQFDFDSSVAEKLSQTTGWHQSLVKEIVVSRKYNGDYEYQYSQNKLSSFDGKDLLRVFELLLDKFNDSELQSKEEKTDLDNLKISFKIPNSS
;
A
#
# COMPACT_ATOMS: atom_id res chain seq x y z
N MET A 1 -14.12 -0.77 -8.70
CA MET A 1 -12.89 -0.49 -7.94
C MET A 1 -11.73 -0.70 -8.91
N LYS A 2 -10.92 0.33 -9.19
CA LYS A 2 -9.76 0.17 -10.08
C LYS A 2 -8.49 0.30 -9.23
N ALA A 3 -7.66 -0.74 -9.26
CA ALA A 3 -6.32 -0.74 -8.70
C ALA A 3 -5.34 -0.88 -9.87
N LYS A 4 -4.29 -0.05 -9.89
CA LYS A 4 -3.27 -0.07 -10.94
C LYS A 4 -1.99 -0.67 -10.38
N LEU A 5 -1.47 -1.71 -11.02
CA LEU A 5 -0.13 -2.24 -10.69
C LEU A 5 0.92 -1.16 -10.99
N THR A 6 1.75 -0.82 -10.01
CA THR A 6 2.85 0.15 -10.17
C THR A 6 4.21 -0.49 -10.17
N LYS A 7 4.40 -1.57 -9.40
CA LYS A 7 5.64 -2.36 -9.39
C LYS A 7 5.43 -3.72 -8.77
N PHE A 8 6.34 -4.64 -9.03
CA PHE A 8 6.32 -5.98 -8.44
C PHE A 8 7.74 -6.49 -8.17
N ARG A 9 7.85 -7.46 -7.25
CA ARG A 9 9.10 -8.14 -6.88
C ARG A 9 8.84 -9.63 -6.76
N VAL A 10 9.68 -10.42 -7.40
CA VAL A 10 9.65 -11.88 -7.36
C VAL A 10 10.85 -12.37 -6.57
N GLN A 11 10.62 -13.26 -5.61
CA GLN A 11 11.67 -13.81 -4.75
C GLN A 11 11.53 -15.32 -4.67
N ASN A 12 12.66 -16.03 -4.62
CA ASN A 12 12.71 -17.48 -4.48
C ASN A 12 11.64 -18.19 -5.33
N PHE A 13 11.63 -17.95 -6.65
CA PHE A 13 10.66 -18.53 -7.57
C PHE A 13 11.37 -19.10 -8.79
N ARG A 14 11.39 -20.43 -8.92
CA ARG A 14 12.09 -21.17 -9.98
C ARG A 14 13.55 -20.76 -10.09
N SER A 15 13.91 -20.05 -11.17
CA SER A 15 15.27 -19.56 -11.43
C SER A 15 15.56 -18.18 -10.84
N ILE A 16 14.57 -17.53 -10.22
CA ILE A 16 14.68 -16.17 -9.67
C ILE A 16 15.01 -16.28 -8.19
N GLU A 17 16.16 -15.75 -7.79
CA GLU A 17 16.51 -15.58 -6.38
C GLU A 17 15.83 -14.33 -5.82
N ASP A 18 16.04 -13.19 -6.48
CA ASP A 18 15.38 -11.93 -6.18
C ASP A 18 15.44 -11.04 -7.42
N SER A 19 14.29 -10.54 -7.87
CA SER A 19 14.23 -9.62 -9.01
C SER A 19 14.52 -8.16 -8.63
N GLY A 20 14.50 -7.83 -7.34
CA GLY A 20 14.26 -6.47 -6.90
C GLY A 20 12.87 -5.97 -7.32
N TRP A 21 12.57 -4.71 -7.02
CA TRP A 21 11.36 -4.07 -7.51
C TRP A 21 11.50 -3.72 -9.01
N ILE A 22 10.54 -4.18 -9.80
CA ILE A 22 10.40 -3.88 -11.22
C ILE A 22 9.20 -2.95 -11.37
N ASP A 23 9.44 -1.75 -11.90
CA ASP A 23 8.37 -0.80 -12.20
C ASP A 23 7.49 -1.31 -13.35
N ALA A 24 6.19 -1.15 -13.18
CA ALA A 24 5.15 -1.55 -14.12
C ALA A 24 4.39 -0.31 -14.61
N GLU A 25 4.27 -0.21 -15.92
CA GLU A 25 3.50 0.81 -16.61
C GLU A 25 2.38 0.15 -17.42
N ASN A 26 1.62 0.95 -18.18
CA ASN A 26 0.62 0.41 -19.09
C ASN A 26 1.24 -0.50 -20.16
N VAL A 27 2.49 -0.22 -20.54
CA VAL A 27 3.31 -1.05 -21.43
C VAL A 27 4.70 -1.16 -20.83
N THR A 28 5.06 -2.35 -20.37
CA THR A 28 6.40 -2.63 -19.82
C THR A 28 7.09 -3.67 -20.70
N CYS A 29 8.30 -3.36 -21.18
CA CYS A 29 9.11 -4.29 -21.97
C CYS A 29 10.16 -4.96 -21.09
N LEU A 30 10.17 -6.30 -21.05
CA LEU A 30 11.21 -7.09 -20.38
C LEU A 30 12.23 -7.58 -21.41
N VAL A 31 13.46 -7.08 -21.33
CA VAL A 31 14.55 -7.41 -22.27
C VAL A 31 15.61 -8.24 -21.56
N GLY A 32 16.16 -9.25 -22.25
CA GLY A 32 17.24 -10.09 -21.75
C GLY A 32 17.44 -11.31 -22.64
N THR A 33 18.54 -12.04 -22.45
CA THR A 33 18.83 -13.26 -23.21
C THR A 33 17.81 -14.36 -22.96
N ASN A 34 17.80 -15.41 -23.79
CA ASN A 34 17.04 -16.61 -23.46
C ASN A 34 17.44 -17.12 -22.07
N GLU A 35 16.47 -17.69 -21.36
CA GLU A 35 16.67 -18.26 -20.01
C GLU A 35 17.00 -17.26 -18.88
N SER A 36 16.99 -15.95 -19.17
CA SER A 36 17.24 -14.90 -18.16
C SER A 36 16.14 -14.75 -17.09
N GLY A 37 15.12 -15.61 -17.07
CA GLY A 37 14.04 -15.59 -16.08
C GLY A 37 12.80 -14.74 -16.42
N LYS A 38 12.73 -14.09 -17.60
CA LYS A 38 11.57 -13.25 -17.99
C LYS A 38 10.22 -13.96 -17.91
N THR A 39 10.14 -15.18 -18.42
CA THR A 39 8.91 -15.99 -18.34
C THR A 39 8.56 -16.34 -16.89
N ASN A 40 9.56 -16.59 -16.04
CA ASN A 40 9.35 -16.86 -14.62
C ASN A 40 8.87 -15.61 -13.87
N LEU A 41 9.31 -14.40 -14.25
CA LEU A 41 8.80 -13.14 -13.70
C LEU A 41 7.31 -12.99 -14.00
N LEU A 42 6.92 -13.13 -15.27
CA LEU A 42 5.52 -13.02 -15.69
C LEU A 42 4.65 -14.10 -15.06
N LEU A 43 5.17 -15.32 -14.92
CA LEU A 43 4.43 -16.40 -14.30
C LEU A 43 4.23 -16.19 -12.79
N ALA A 44 5.26 -15.71 -12.07
CA ALA A 44 5.11 -15.37 -10.66
C ALA A 44 4.08 -14.26 -10.46
N LEU A 45 4.11 -13.22 -11.30
CA LEU A 45 3.13 -12.14 -11.29
C LEU A 45 1.71 -12.65 -11.60
N TRP A 46 1.56 -13.53 -12.59
CA TRP A 46 0.28 -14.17 -12.89
C TRP A 46 -0.22 -15.04 -11.72
N LYS A 47 0.68 -15.76 -11.06
CA LYS A 47 0.39 -16.54 -9.84
C LYS A 47 0.10 -15.65 -8.63
N LEU A 48 0.20 -14.32 -8.69
CA LEU A 48 -0.31 -13.46 -7.62
C LEU A 48 -1.84 -13.61 -7.48
N ASN A 49 -2.58 -13.64 -8.58
CA ASN A 49 -4.04 -13.82 -8.58
C ASN A 49 -4.49 -14.50 -9.88
N PRO A 50 -4.29 -15.83 -10.00
CA PRO A 50 -4.49 -16.55 -11.25
C PRO A 50 -5.98 -16.69 -11.58
N ALA A 51 -6.36 -16.33 -12.81
CA ALA A 51 -7.77 -16.33 -13.26
C ALA A 51 -8.44 -17.72 -13.23
N ASN A 52 -7.64 -18.79 -13.33
CA ASN A 52 -8.10 -20.18 -13.27
C ASN A 52 -7.97 -20.78 -11.85
N ASN A 53 -7.72 -19.96 -10.83
CA ASN A 53 -7.46 -20.38 -9.44
C ASN A 53 -6.34 -21.42 -9.30
N GLU A 54 -5.37 -21.44 -10.23
CA GLU A 54 -4.24 -22.37 -10.13
C GLU A 54 -3.46 -22.13 -8.83
N PRO A 55 -3.24 -23.15 -8.00
CA PRO A 55 -2.45 -22.98 -6.79
C PRO A 55 -0.98 -22.73 -7.13
N ILE A 56 -0.28 -22.10 -6.20
CA ILE A 56 1.18 -22.15 -6.20
C ILE A 56 1.60 -23.60 -5.88
N ALA A 57 2.49 -24.18 -6.68
CA ALA A 57 2.88 -25.58 -6.56
C ALA A 57 4.36 -25.69 -6.18
N PRO A 58 4.71 -25.83 -4.88
CA PRO A 58 6.11 -25.80 -4.43
C PRO A 58 7.02 -26.79 -5.15
N LEU A 59 6.51 -27.97 -5.52
CA LEU A 59 7.27 -28.98 -6.25
C LEU A 59 7.87 -28.47 -7.58
N ILE A 60 7.19 -27.51 -8.23
CA ILE A 60 7.54 -26.99 -9.56
C ILE A 60 8.03 -25.54 -9.46
N ASP A 61 7.38 -24.75 -8.61
CA ASP A 61 7.57 -23.30 -8.55
C ASP A 61 8.67 -22.88 -7.57
N TYR A 62 8.97 -23.70 -6.55
CA TYR A 62 10.02 -23.40 -5.59
C TYR A 62 11.42 -23.64 -6.19
N PRO A 63 12.44 -22.85 -5.83
CA PRO A 63 13.80 -23.04 -6.35
C PRO A 63 14.32 -24.44 -6.04
N ARG A 64 14.60 -25.22 -7.09
CA ARG A 64 15.06 -26.63 -7.01
C ARG A 64 16.18 -26.83 -5.99
N LYS A 65 17.17 -25.93 -5.98
CA LYS A 65 18.33 -26.00 -5.07
C LYS A 65 17.94 -25.82 -3.60
N LYS A 66 16.87 -25.08 -3.30
CA LYS A 66 16.40 -24.78 -1.94
C LYS A 66 15.27 -25.71 -1.49
N TYR A 67 14.67 -26.50 -2.40
CA TYR A 67 13.49 -27.32 -2.12
C TYR A 67 13.65 -28.29 -0.93
N HIS A 68 14.86 -28.79 -0.69
CA HIS A 68 15.14 -29.65 0.46
C HIS A 68 14.82 -28.99 1.82
N ASN A 69 14.85 -27.66 1.89
CA ASN A 69 14.50 -26.89 3.08
C ASN A 69 13.03 -26.46 3.13
N TYR A 70 12.25 -26.69 2.06
CA TYR A 70 10.88 -26.18 1.96
C TYR A 70 9.99 -26.65 3.12
N SER A 71 10.12 -27.92 3.54
CA SER A 71 9.35 -28.49 4.65
C SER A 71 9.51 -27.73 5.97
N SER A 72 10.67 -27.09 6.18
CA SER A 72 10.96 -26.32 7.39
C SER A 72 10.31 -24.92 7.40
N THR A 73 9.92 -24.42 6.22
CA THR A 73 9.41 -23.05 6.02
C THR A 73 7.90 -22.94 6.25
N LYS A 74 7.21 -24.08 6.30
CA LYS A 74 5.73 -24.19 6.30
C LYS A 74 5.05 -23.50 5.10
N GLY A 75 5.80 -23.11 4.08
CA GLY A 75 5.28 -22.33 2.95
C GLY A 75 5.02 -20.85 3.27
N GLU A 76 5.55 -20.33 4.38
CA GLU A 76 5.37 -18.93 4.79
C GLU A 76 6.18 -17.93 3.95
N GLU A 77 7.05 -18.42 3.07
CA GLU A 77 7.86 -17.58 2.20
C GLU A 77 7.02 -16.90 1.12
N ILE A 78 7.23 -15.59 0.99
CA ILE A 78 6.65 -14.77 -0.08
C ILE A 78 7.42 -15.05 -1.38
N PHE A 79 6.69 -15.37 -2.45
CA PHE A 79 7.30 -15.54 -3.77
C PHE A 79 7.04 -14.37 -4.72
N ILE A 80 6.00 -13.59 -4.44
CA ILE A 80 5.60 -12.43 -5.23
C ILE A 80 5.05 -11.35 -4.30
N SER A 81 5.50 -10.12 -4.51
CA SER A 81 4.93 -8.90 -3.95
C SER A 81 4.58 -7.95 -5.09
N ALA A 82 3.42 -7.31 -5.02
CA ALA A 82 2.97 -6.34 -6.02
C ALA A 82 2.39 -5.11 -5.33
N GLN A 83 2.86 -3.94 -5.73
CA GLN A 83 2.32 -2.68 -5.28
C GLN A 83 1.23 -2.21 -6.23
N PHE A 84 0.10 -1.81 -5.67
CA PHE A 84 -1.02 -1.24 -6.38
C PHE A 84 -1.30 0.18 -5.89
N ASP A 85 -1.57 1.07 -6.83
CA ASP A 85 -2.11 2.40 -6.60
C ASP A 85 -3.64 2.35 -6.73
N PHE A 86 -4.34 2.88 -5.72
CA PHE A 86 -5.78 3.01 -5.72
C PHE A 86 -6.22 4.37 -6.27
N ASP A 87 -7.37 4.37 -6.93
CA ASP A 87 -8.03 5.63 -7.25
C ASP A 87 -8.37 6.44 -5.98
N SER A 88 -8.47 7.77 -6.12
CA SER A 88 -8.72 8.67 -4.99
C SER A 88 -10.02 8.34 -4.26
N SER A 89 -11.04 7.82 -4.95
CA SER A 89 -12.33 7.48 -4.34
C SER A 89 -12.23 6.31 -3.35
N VAL A 90 -11.34 5.35 -3.62
CA VAL A 90 -11.06 4.23 -2.70
C VAL A 90 -10.20 4.71 -1.54
N ALA A 91 -9.16 5.51 -1.81
CA ALA A 91 -8.31 6.08 -0.77
C ALA A 91 -9.10 6.95 0.22
N GLU A 92 -10.07 7.74 -0.26
CA GLU A 92 -11.00 8.52 0.56
C GLU A 92 -11.82 7.64 1.51
N LYS A 93 -12.43 6.56 0.99
CA LYS A 93 -13.23 5.63 1.80
C LYS A 93 -12.38 4.90 2.86
N LEU A 94 -11.18 4.45 2.47
CA LEU A 94 -10.24 3.83 3.40
C LEU A 94 -9.78 4.82 4.47
N SER A 95 -9.52 6.07 4.09
CA SER A 95 -9.15 7.14 5.02
C SER A 95 -10.26 7.40 6.05
N GLN A 96 -11.52 7.49 5.62
CA GLN A 96 -12.67 7.65 6.51
C GLN A 96 -12.87 6.47 7.46
N THR A 97 -12.59 5.25 6.99
CA THR A 97 -12.79 4.02 7.80
C THR A 97 -11.64 3.78 8.79
N THR A 98 -10.40 4.05 8.38
CA THR A 98 -9.19 3.79 9.18
C THR A 98 -8.77 4.97 10.04
N GLY A 99 -9.23 6.18 9.71
CA GLY A 99 -8.74 7.44 10.26
C GLY A 99 -7.35 7.85 9.76
N TRP A 100 -6.75 7.08 8.84
CA TRP A 100 -5.43 7.39 8.30
C TRP A 100 -5.53 8.37 7.14
N HIS A 101 -4.50 9.19 6.94
CA HIS A 101 -4.46 10.12 5.83
C HIS A 101 -4.53 9.38 4.49
N GLN A 102 -5.24 9.94 3.50
CA GLN A 102 -5.45 9.32 2.19
C GLN A 102 -4.13 8.88 1.52
N SER A 103 -3.08 9.68 1.65
CA SER A 103 -1.75 9.36 1.11
C SER A 103 -1.13 8.07 1.68
N LEU A 104 -1.46 7.69 2.91
CA LEU A 104 -0.95 6.45 3.52
C LEU A 104 -1.68 5.21 2.99
N VAL A 105 -2.95 5.37 2.63
CA VAL A 105 -3.84 4.29 2.20
C VAL A 105 -4.00 4.19 0.69
N LYS A 106 -3.35 5.09 -0.06
CA LYS A 106 -3.41 5.15 -1.53
C LYS A 106 -2.67 4.01 -2.20
N GLU A 107 -1.58 3.54 -1.58
CA GLU A 107 -0.76 2.46 -2.11
C GLU A 107 -0.74 1.27 -1.16
N ILE A 108 -1.04 0.09 -1.71
CA ILE A 108 -0.99 -1.17 -0.98
C ILE A 108 0.00 -2.12 -1.66
N VAL A 109 0.75 -2.85 -0.86
CA VAL A 109 1.55 -3.99 -1.29
C VAL A 109 0.79 -5.25 -0.94
N VAL A 110 0.48 -6.04 -1.96
CA VAL A 110 -0.12 -7.38 -1.83
C VAL A 110 0.98 -8.39 -2.10
N SER A 111 1.19 -9.29 -1.15
CA SER A 111 2.17 -10.38 -1.26
C SER A 111 1.47 -11.73 -1.18
N ARG A 112 1.94 -12.71 -1.95
CA ARG A 112 1.45 -14.09 -1.89
C ARG A 112 2.55 -15.05 -1.45
N LYS A 113 2.19 -15.92 -0.51
CA LYS A 113 3.05 -16.94 0.08
C LYS A 113 2.89 -18.30 -0.62
N TYR A 114 3.87 -19.19 -0.44
CA TYR A 114 3.83 -20.56 -0.97
C TYR A 114 2.73 -21.44 -0.37
N ASN A 115 2.28 -21.15 0.85
CA ASN A 115 1.13 -21.80 1.47
C ASN A 115 -0.23 -21.33 0.87
N GLY A 116 -0.21 -20.33 0.00
CA GLY A 116 -1.38 -19.75 -0.66
C GLY A 116 -1.93 -18.49 0.02
N ASP A 117 -1.48 -18.16 1.22
CA ASP A 117 -1.93 -17.01 1.99
C ASP A 117 -1.46 -15.69 1.35
N TYR A 118 -2.22 -14.63 1.67
CA TYR A 118 -1.91 -13.27 1.27
C TYR A 118 -1.52 -12.43 2.47
N GLU A 119 -0.58 -11.54 2.23
CA GLU A 119 -0.20 -10.48 3.16
C GLU A 119 -0.44 -9.12 2.51
N TYR A 120 -0.98 -8.19 3.29
CA TYR A 120 -1.35 -6.85 2.85
C TYR A 120 -0.63 -5.83 3.72
N GLN A 121 0.08 -4.90 3.08
CA GLN A 121 0.83 -3.85 3.77
C GLN A 121 0.61 -2.52 3.08
N TYR A 122 0.56 -1.43 3.83
CA TYR A 122 0.61 -0.09 3.24
C TYR A 122 2.05 0.22 2.82
N SER A 123 2.22 0.79 1.63
CA SER A 123 3.56 1.12 1.10
C SER A 123 4.23 2.21 1.94
N GLN A 124 3.44 3.11 2.52
CA GLN A 124 3.92 4.21 3.35
C GLN A 124 3.53 4.01 4.81
N ASN A 125 4.52 4.13 5.69
CA ASN A 125 4.34 4.12 7.13
C ASN A 125 4.49 5.52 7.76
N LYS A 126 4.75 6.55 6.94
CA LYS A 126 4.91 7.94 7.37
C LYS A 126 4.49 8.88 6.25
N LEU A 127 3.96 10.03 6.63
CA LEU A 127 3.80 11.17 5.71
C LEU A 127 5.14 11.90 5.62
N SER A 128 5.69 12.04 4.42
CA SER A 128 6.87 12.88 4.16
C SER A 128 6.51 14.35 3.96
N SER A 129 5.29 14.61 3.48
CA SER A 129 4.75 15.95 3.24
C SER A 129 3.23 15.88 3.29
N PHE A 130 2.59 17.04 3.45
CA PHE A 130 1.15 17.14 3.47
C PHE A 130 0.68 18.52 3.02
N ASP A 131 -0.51 18.59 2.45
CA ASP A 131 -1.10 19.84 2.00
C ASP A 131 -1.57 20.64 3.22
N GLY A 132 -1.16 21.92 3.29
CA GLY A 132 -1.62 22.82 4.35
C GLY A 132 -3.15 22.88 4.45
N LYS A 133 -3.87 22.69 3.34
CA LYS A 133 -5.35 22.63 3.34
C LYS A 133 -5.90 21.48 4.18
N ASP A 134 -5.22 20.34 4.19
CA ASP A 134 -5.63 19.22 5.02
C ASP A 134 -5.40 19.53 6.51
N LEU A 135 -4.39 20.35 6.85
CA LEU A 135 -4.17 20.85 8.23
C LEU A 135 -5.35 21.68 8.68
N LEU A 136 -5.74 22.61 7.81
CA LEU A 136 -6.80 23.56 8.08
C LEU A 136 -8.10 22.81 8.30
N ARG A 137 -8.40 21.80 7.46
CA ARG A 137 -9.57 20.95 7.67
C ARG A 137 -9.54 20.20 9.00
N VAL A 138 -8.39 19.66 9.41
CA VAL A 138 -8.26 18.98 10.71
C VAL A 138 -8.47 19.97 11.86
N PHE A 139 -7.92 21.17 11.76
CA PHE A 139 -8.12 22.22 12.75
C PHE A 139 -9.56 22.71 12.81
N GLU A 140 -10.22 22.92 11.67
CA GLU A 140 -11.64 23.27 11.58
C GLU A 140 -12.50 22.20 12.27
N LEU A 141 -12.30 20.92 11.94
CA LEU A 141 -13.01 19.81 12.59
C LEU A 141 -12.75 19.74 14.11
N LEU A 142 -11.53 20.06 14.55
CA LEU A 142 -11.19 20.11 15.97
C LEU A 142 -11.87 21.29 16.66
N LEU A 143 -11.89 22.46 16.02
CA LEU A 143 -12.57 23.66 16.51
C LEU A 143 -14.07 23.42 16.64
N ASP A 144 -14.70 22.81 15.63
CA ASP A 144 -16.11 22.45 15.67
C ASP A 144 -16.41 21.53 16.85
N LYS A 145 -15.63 20.44 17.01
CA LYS A 145 -15.76 19.53 18.15
C LYS A 145 -15.51 20.21 19.50
N PHE A 146 -14.56 21.13 19.56
CA PHE A 146 -14.26 21.88 20.76
C PHE A 146 -15.42 22.83 21.11
N ASN A 147 -16.00 23.50 20.11
CA ASN A 147 -17.15 24.39 20.23
C ASN A 147 -18.41 23.66 20.71
N ASP A 148 -18.61 22.43 20.25
CA ASP A 148 -19.74 21.60 20.65
C ASP A 148 -19.54 20.89 22.00
N SER A 149 -18.36 21.05 22.64
CA SER A 149 -18.01 20.37 23.88
C SER A 149 -18.16 21.26 25.12
N GLU A 150 -18.33 20.63 26.29
CA GLU A 150 -18.31 21.34 27.58
C GLU A 150 -16.91 21.89 27.95
N LEU A 151 -15.86 21.54 27.19
CA LEU A 151 -14.49 21.96 27.50
C LEU A 151 -14.32 23.48 27.48
N GLN A 152 -15.14 24.20 26.70
CA GLN A 152 -15.11 25.66 26.67
C GLN A 152 -15.34 26.29 28.05
N SER A 153 -16.15 25.63 28.90
CA SER A 153 -16.44 26.13 30.25
C SER A 153 -15.23 26.09 31.19
N LYS A 154 -14.16 25.39 30.79
CA LYS A 154 -12.92 25.22 31.57
C LYS A 154 -11.78 26.13 31.10
N GLU A 155 -11.98 26.90 30.04
CA GLU A 155 -10.97 27.78 29.44
C GLU A 155 -11.26 29.25 29.75
N GLU A 156 -10.22 30.08 29.77
CA GLU A 156 -10.38 31.52 29.98
C GLU A 156 -11.00 32.19 28.74
N LYS A 157 -11.86 33.19 28.98
CA LYS A 157 -12.59 33.89 27.91
C LYS A 157 -11.65 34.56 26.89
N THR A 158 -10.50 35.05 27.34
CA THR A 158 -9.46 35.65 26.52
C THR A 158 -8.83 34.67 25.54
N ASP A 159 -8.63 33.41 25.95
CA ASP A 159 -8.05 32.37 25.09
C ASP A 159 -9.05 31.94 24.02
N LEU A 160 -10.33 31.83 24.39
CA LEU A 160 -11.43 31.55 23.45
C LEU A 160 -11.58 32.64 22.38
N ASP A 161 -11.38 33.91 22.74
CA ASP A 161 -11.46 35.03 21.80
C ASP A 161 -10.27 35.05 20.82
N ASN A 162 -9.06 34.70 21.28
CA ASN A 162 -7.85 34.60 20.44
C ASN A 162 -7.94 33.45 19.42
N LEU A 163 -8.55 32.32 19.80
CA LEU A 163 -8.83 31.20 18.89
C LEU A 163 -9.73 31.61 17.72
N LYS A 164 -10.77 32.42 17.97
CA LYS A 164 -11.70 32.89 16.93
C LYS A 164 -11.08 33.87 15.94
N ILE A 165 -10.06 34.63 16.37
CA ILE A 165 -9.37 35.62 15.52
C ILE A 165 -8.35 34.93 14.61
N SER A 166 -7.63 33.93 15.11
CA SER A 166 -6.48 33.32 14.44
C SER A 166 -6.83 32.42 13.25
N PHE A 167 -8.04 31.86 13.20
CA PHE A 167 -8.50 30.97 12.11
C PHE A 167 -9.34 31.66 11.02
N LYS A 168 -9.48 33.00 11.06
CA LYS A 168 -9.94 33.76 9.88
C LYS A 168 -8.82 33.81 8.83
N ILE A 169 -8.60 32.71 8.13
CA ILE A 169 -7.70 32.68 6.98
C ILE A 169 -8.39 33.43 5.85
N PRO A 170 -7.76 34.44 5.23
CA PRO A 170 -8.35 35.12 4.09
C PRO A 170 -8.50 34.10 2.96
N ASN A 171 -9.72 33.96 2.45
CA ASN A 171 -9.98 33.24 1.19
C ASN A 171 -9.02 33.79 0.13
N SER A 172 -7.97 33.05 -0.23
CA SER A 172 -7.09 33.46 -1.32
C SER A 172 -7.82 33.26 -2.64
N SER A 173 -7.82 34.35 -3.41
CA SER A 173 -8.36 34.51 -4.76
C SER A 173 -7.76 33.53 -5.76
#